data_AF-A0A0C3FB49-F1
#
_entry.id   AF-A0A0C3FB49-F1
#
_cell.length_a   1.000
_cell.length_b   1.000
_cell.length_c   1.000
_cell.angle_alpha   90.00
_cell.angle_beta   90.00
_cell.angle_gamma   90.00
#
_symmetry.space_group_name_H-M   'P 1'
#
loop_
_entity.id
_entity.type
_entity.pdbx_description
1 polymer ?
#
loop_
_entity_poly.entity_id
_entity_poly.type
_entity_poly.pdbx_seq_one_letter_code
_entity_poly.pdbx_strand_id
1 'polypeptide(L)'
;MSLPIISRDLAAADSGSPQSSPAAVAIPAVNFLRLVFNGDIILLVLFACFVVVSLPRAFARLSSAWSQGHILRSLADNQRNRKVPVSTSSNTEPGQNIEMKSDNSHTAYSYTDLAQRENGNAAFPYHVPTWSTLLYPIASPLKRRTMPGFSLGQTLILVIYSTILIYLSLYQSSAITDPERTGVVAMSQIPFVFAFAMKNNLLGAFVGLGYEKINYLHRFAGRAIVILVNIHSTGFVYKWTLNGEFAAQASQPTILWAFVALASVNIMAFTSATSMRQASYRLFICTHVIGFTLFLTAVCFHKPVVIPYVFAAVILYGVDHLVRLVKMRICTVRIRPLPELSTTRIEVPKLNAGWRAGQHVRLRVLSSRMGWWGWTENHPFTIASVSETEEGLVLMCKKTGKWTGKLYDMALASGYGEGGSNAGGNVRAMIEGPYGGPGHSVYESYSAAVFVCGGSGISFGLSAVQDLVRKDLEGRSRVKVIELIWTVQDPASLVILIPLFTSLIQQSASIRISVFYTRATPGVVRITKDYLLPGLSLTPGRPRVGKVIDSVISRAVSLGSGAKDSEPLSGVFVGACGPVGLADEVVKVVGQVDGRRRKAVGGVEVHEEVFGW
;
A
#
# COMPACT_ATOMS: atom_id res chain seq x y z
N MET A 1 -0.29 6.41 -55.72
CA MET A 1 -1.71 6.18 -56.02
C MET A 1 -2.52 7.00 -55.02
N SER A 2 -2.41 8.32 -55.03
CA SER A 2 -3.03 9.27 -55.98
C SER A 2 -4.55 9.23 -55.85
N LEU A 3 -5.07 9.97 -54.87
CA LEU A 3 -6.49 10.29 -54.69
C LEU A 3 -6.90 11.36 -55.73
N PRO A 4 -8.03 11.22 -56.45
CA PRO A 4 -8.52 12.30 -57.28
C PRO A 4 -9.46 13.22 -56.50
N ILE A 5 -9.14 14.50 -56.64
CA ILE A 5 -9.93 15.69 -56.35
C ILE A 5 -11.10 15.73 -57.36
N ILE A 6 -12.33 15.96 -56.89
CA ILE A 6 -13.44 16.38 -57.76
C ILE A 6 -13.91 17.75 -57.27
N SER A 7 -13.72 18.75 -58.11
CA SER A 7 -14.30 20.08 -58.01
C SER A 7 -15.08 20.37 -59.30
N ARG A 8 -16.30 20.91 -59.12
CA ARG A 8 -16.99 21.90 -59.99
C ARG A 8 -17.39 21.41 -61.41
N ASP A 9 -18.53 21.76 -62.00
CA ASP A 9 -19.43 22.92 -61.91
C ASP A 9 -20.86 22.49 -62.30
N LEU A 10 -21.87 23.24 -61.84
CA LEU A 10 -23.03 23.63 -62.65
C LEU A 10 -23.70 24.82 -61.97
N ALA A 11 -23.52 25.99 -62.58
CA ALA A 11 -24.20 27.23 -62.25
C ALA A 11 -25.56 27.28 -62.96
N ALA A 12 -26.61 27.63 -62.24
CA ALA A 12 -27.80 28.26 -62.79
C ALA A 12 -28.14 29.45 -61.89
N ALA A 13 -28.23 30.61 -62.52
CA ALA A 13 -28.46 31.91 -61.91
C ALA A 13 -29.91 32.03 -61.41
N ASP A 14 -30.09 32.61 -60.23
CA ASP A 14 -31.28 33.38 -59.93
C ASP A 14 -30.90 34.63 -59.13
N SER A 15 -31.48 35.74 -59.54
CA SER A 15 -31.12 37.10 -59.19
C SER A 15 -32.01 37.62 -58.06
N GLY A 16 -31.41 37.94 -56.91
CA GLY A 16 -32.06 38.70 -55.84
C GLY A 16 -31.08 39.10 -54.74
N SER A 17 -30.91 40.40 -54.49
CA SER A 17 -30.15 40.96 -53.38
C SER A 17 -30.99 42.02 -52.66
N PRO A 18 -30.68 42.40 -51.41
CA PRO A 18 -30.40 41.55 -50.25
C PRO A 18 -31.24 42.03 -49.03
N GLN A 19 -31.87 41.13 -48.28
CA GLN A 19 -32.26 41.44 -46.90
C GLN A 19 -31.15 40.97 -45.96
N SER A 20 -30.40 41.95 -45.47
CA SER A 20 -29.35 41.77 -44.47
C SER A 20 -29.95 41.32 -43.13
N SER A 21 -30.05 40.02 -42.93
CA SER A 21 -30.13 39.46 -41.58
C SER A 21 -28.76 39.57 -40.92
N PRO A 22 -28.67 39.93 -39.63
CA PRO A 22 -27.38 39.99 -38.95
C PRO A 22 -26.74 38.60 -39.02
N ALA A 23 -25.53 38.54 -39.57
CA ALA A 23 -24.74 37.32 -39.62
C ALA A 23 -24.64 36.77 -38.19
N ALA A 24 -25.37 35.70 -37.91
CA ALA A 24 -25.18 34.93 -36.70
C ALA A 24 -23.71 34.53 -36.70
N VAL A 25 -22.95 35.05 -35.73
CA VAL A 25 -21.57 34.64 -35.48
C VAL A 25 -21.63 33.14 -35.25
N ALA A 26 -21.27 32.35 -36.26
CA ALA A 26 -21.21 30.91 -36.15
C ALA A 26 -20.15 30.59 -35.09
N ILE A 27 -20.60 30.26 -33.89
CA ILE A 27 -19.72 29.75 -32.84
C ILE A 27 -18.99 28.55 -33.45
N PRO A 28 -17.65 28.54 -33.50
CA PRO A 28 -16.91 27.47 -34.15
C PRO A 28 -17.32 26.12 -33.56
N ALA A 29 -17.68 25.18 -34.41
CA ALA A 29 -18.10 23.84 -34.00
C ALA A 29 -17.00 23.24 -33.10
N VAL A 30 -17.37 22.94 -31.85
CA VAL A 30 -16.42 22.42 -30.86
C VAL A 30 -15.94 21.04 -31.32
N ASN A 31 -14.65 20.90 -31.57
CA ASN A 31 -14.06 19.59 -31.83
C ASN A 31 -14.04 18.80 -30.51
N PHE A 32 -15.05 17.93 -30.36
CA PHE A 32 -15.30 17.21 -29.13
C PHE A 32 -14.16 16.26 -28.73
N LEU A 33 -13.48 15.61 -29.68
CA LEU A 33 -12.30 14.79 -29.39
C LEU A 33 -11.16 15.64 -28.82
N ARG A 34 -10.95 16.85 -29.35
CA ARG A 34 -9.97 17.80 -28.78
C ARG A 34 -10.39 18.28 -27.39
N LEU A 35 -11.69 18.49 -27.15
CA LEU A 35 -12.19 18.86 -25.82
C LEU A 35 -11.88 17.77 -24.78
N VAL A 36 -12.17 16.50 -25.11
CA VAL A 36 -11.87 15.36 -24.24
C VAL A 36 -10.36 15.22 -24.01
N PHE A 37 -9.56 15.32 -25.07
CA PHE A 37 -8.10 15.29 -24.97
C PHE A 37 -7.54 16.38 -24.05
N ASN A 38 -8.04 17.62 -24.16
CA ASN A 38 -7.65 18.72 -23.27
C ASN A 38 -8.09 18.47 -21.83
N GLY A 39 -9.27 17.87 -21.63
CA GLY A 39 -9.75 17.44 -20.32
C GLY A 39 -8.82 16.39 -19.66
N ASP A 40 -8.35 15.41 -20.43
CA ASP A 40 -7.38 14.43 -19.97
C ASP A 40 -6.03 15.06 -19.64
N ILE A 41 -5.58 16.05 -20.43
CA ILE A 41 -4.38 16.84 -20.11
C ILE A 41 -4.54 17.56 -18.77
N ILE A 42 -5.69 18.16 -18.49
CA ILE A 42 -5.95 18.81 -17.20
C ILE A 42 -5.81 17.81 -16.05
N LEU A 43 -6.36 16.59 -16.19
CA LEU A 43 -6.19 15.54 -15.18
C LEU A 43 -4.71 15.17 -14.98
N LEU A 44 -3.93 15.06 -16.06
CA LEU A 44 -2.49 14.79 -16.00
C LEU A 44 -1.70 15.93 -15.38
N VAL A 45 -2.04 17.19 -15.67
CA VAL A 45 -1.41 18.37 -15.08
C VAL A 45 -1.69 18.45 -13.58
N LEU A 46 -2.95 18.22 -13.17
CA LEU A 46 -3.31 18.15 -11.75
C LEU A 46 -2.47 17.08 -11.03
N PHE A 47 -2.31 15.91 -11.65
CA PHE A 47 -1.43 14.87 -11.12
C PHE A 47 0.05 15.30 -11.08
N ALA A 48 0.56 15.94 -12.14
CA ALA A 48 1.94 16.43 -12.21
C ALA A 48 2.24 17.46 -11.11
N CYS A 49 1.29 18.32 -10.74
CA CYS A 49 1.43 19.23 -9.62
C CYS A 49 1.71 18.49 -8.29
N PHE A 50 1.04 17.36 -8.03
CA PHE A 50 1.33 16.53 -6.85
C PHE A 50 2.73 15.91 -6.89
N VAL A 51 3.20 15.54 -8.09
CA VAL A 51 4.57 15.02 -8.28
C VAL A 51 5.60 16.10 -7.95
N VAL A 52 5.45 17.31 -8.49
CA VAL A 52 6.40 18.43 -8.26
C VAL A 52 6.55 18.72 -6.77
N VAL A 53 5.44 18.75 -6.03
CA VAL A 53 5.44 18.96 -4.57
C VAL A 53 6.15 17.82 -3.80
N SER A 54 6.22 16.62 -4.39
CA SER A 54 6.83 15.44 -3.79
C SER A 54 8.31 15.25 -4.14
N LEU A 55 8.81 15.97 -5.17
CA LEU A 55 10.17 15.84 -5.68
C LEU A 55 11.28 16.09 -4.65
N PRO A 56 11.24 17.14 -3.80
CA PRO A 56 12.34 17.40 -2.85
C PRO A 56 12.61 16.20 -1.94
N ARG A 57 11.53 15.54 -1.50
CA ARG A 57 11.60 14.36 -0.64
C ARG A 57 12.04 13.11 -1.40
N ALA A 58 11.65 13.00 -2.67
CA ALA A 58 12.14 11.96 -3.57
C ALA A 58 13.67 12.09 -3.72
N PHE A 59 14.20 13.28 -4.00
CA PHE A 59 15.64 13.51 -4.11
C PHE A 59 16.40 13.19 -2.82
N ALA A 60 15.92 13.62 -1.66
CA ALA A 60 16.54 13.30 -0.37
C ALA A 60 16.56 11.79 -0.06
N ARG A 61 15.56 11.04 -0.54
CA ARG A 61 15.59 9.56 -0.47
C ARG A 61 16.64 8.99 -1.41
N LEU A 62 16.68 9.46 -2.65
CA LEU A 62 17.55 8.91 -3.69
C LEU A 62 19.04 9.14 -3.37
N SER A 63 19.37 10.23 -2.67
CA SER A 63 20.73 10.50 -2.21
C SER A 63 21.21 9.60 -1.07
N SER A 64 20.30 9.07 -0.23
CA SER A 64 20.66 8.29 0.95
C SER A 64 20.66 6.77 0.71
N ALA A 65 19.77 6.24 -0.13
CA ALA A 65 19.60 4.79 -0.27
C ALA A 65 18.96 4.36 -1.61
N TRP A 66 19.52 4.78 -2.75
CA TRP A 66 19.01 4.42 -4.09
C TRP A 66 18.84 2.90 -4.31
N SER A 67 19.74 2.08 -3.76
CA SER A 67 19.75 0.63 -4.02
C SER A 67 18.78 -0.17 -3.16
N GLN A 68 18.11 0.44 -2.17
CA GLN A 68 17.28 -0.27 -1.18
C GLN A 68 15.78 -0.13 -1.47
N GLY A 69 15.05 -1.24 -1.32
CA GLY A 69 13.58 -1.25 -1.43
C GLY A 69 13.00 -1.39 -2.83
N HIS A 70 13.81 -1.85 -3.79
CA HIS A 70 13.41 -2.02 -5.19
C HIS A 70 13.34 -3.47 -5.64
N ILE A 71 14.37 -4.27 -5.32
CA ILE A 71 14.51 -5.66 -5.79
C ILE A 71 15.10 -6.51 -4.66
N LEU A 72 14.42 -7.62 -4.34
CA LEU A 72 14.93 -8.60 -3.39
C LEU A 72 16.20 -9.28 -3.92
N ARG A 73 17.22 -9.37 -3.06
CA ARG A 73 18.52 -9.94 -3.40
C ARG A 73 19.10 -10.76 -2.24
N SER A 74 20.12 -11.54 -2.58
CA SER A 74 20.94 -12.27 -1.64
C SER A 74 22.31 -11.61 -1.58
N LEU A 75 22.77 -11.25 -0.40
CA LEU A 75 24.14 -10.87 -0.13
C LEU A 75 24.88 -12.08 0.43
N ALA A 76 26.11 -12.28 -0.03
CA ALA A 76 26.99 -13.28 0.56
C ALA A 76 27.23 -12.91 2.03
N ASP A 77 27.09 -13.91 2.89
CA ASP A 77 27.24 -13.75 4.33
C ASP A 77 28.73 -13.55 4.66
N ASN A 78 29.21 -12.30 4.60
CA ASN A 78 30.56 -11.94 5.02
C ASN A 78 30.75 -12.03 6.55
N GLN A 79 29.70 -12.34 7.34
CA GLN A 79 29.80 -12.46 8.80
C GLN A 79 30.11 -13.88 9.30
N ARG A 80 30.21 -14.89 8.41
CA ARG A 80 30.61 -16.26 8.75
C ARG A 80 31.97 -16.40 9.47
N ASN A 81 32.77 -15.33 9.56
CA ASN A 81 34.08 -15.31 10.24
C ASN A 81 34.07 -14.79 11.67
N ARG A 82 32.93 -14.35 12.25
CA ARG A 82 32.88 -13.98 13.67
C ARG A 82 32.51 -15.19 14.55
N LYS A 83 33.36 -16.22 14.56
CA LYS A 83 33.34 -17.23 15.64
C LYS A 83 33.84 -16.57 16.92
N VAL A 84 32.94 -16.13 17.79
CA VAL A 84 33.28 -15.74 19.16
C VAL A 84 33.16 -17.00 20.05
N PRO A 85 34.18 -17.33 20.87
CA PRO A 85 34.19 -18.56 21.64
C PRO A 85 33.15 -18.51 22.77
N VAL A 86 32.34 -19.57 22.86
CA VAL A 86 31.43 -19.81 23.99
C VAL A 86 32.29 -20.09 25.23
N SER A 87 32.44 -19.11 26.12
CA SER A 87 33.05 -19.33 27.43
C SER A 87 32.06 -20.07 28.32
N THR A 88 32.31 -21.36 28.57
CA THR A 88 31.59 -22.18 29.53
C THR A 88 32.08 -21.82 30.93
N SER A 89 31.31 -21.07 31.71
CA SER A 89 31.53 -20.95 33.16
C SER A 89 30.32 -21.53 33.89
N SER A 90 30.43 -22.80 34.25
CA SER A 90 29.57 -23.47 35.21
C SER A 90 29.95 -23.03 36.63
N ASN A 91 28.99 -22.52 37.40
CA ASN A 91 28.77 -22.83 38.82
C ASN A 91 27.74 -21.87 39.43
N THR A 92 26.49 -22.32 39.61
CA THR A 92 25.59 -21.79 40.66
C THR A 92 24.54 -22.83 41.04
N GLU A 93 24.29 -22.91 42.36
CA GLU A 93 23.50 -23.92 43.09
C GLU A 93 21.97 -23.92 42.82
N PRO A 94 21.26 -25.00 43.22
CA PRO A 94 19.88 -25.26 42.78
C PRO A 94 18.84 -24.53 43.64
N GLY A 95 18.34 -23.42 43.13
CA GLY A 95 17.10 -22.78 43.57
C GLY A 95 16.19 -22.52 42.36
N GLN A 96 14.90 -22.85 42.47
CA GLN A 96 13.89 -22.84 41.42
C GLN A 96 13.97 -21.65 40.45
N ASN A 97 14.70 -21.85 39.35
CA ASN A 97 14.73 -20.97 38.20
C ASN A 97 14.03 -21.68 37.04
N ILE A 98 13.07 -21.01 36.40
CA ILE A 98 12.70 -21.37 35.04
C ILE A 98 13.93 -21.03 34.20
N GLU A 99 14.77 -22.04 34.00
CA GLU A 99 15.86 -22.02 33.05
C GLU A 99 15.24 -21.72 31.68
N MET A 100 15.37 -20.49 31.20
CA MET A 100 15.11 -20.15 29.80
C MET A 100 16.18 -20.83 28.96
N LYS A 101 16.03 -22.14 28.76
CA LYS A 101 16.80 -22.90 27.77
C LYS A 101 16.58 -22.25 26.41
N SER A 102 17.58 -22.33 25.55
CA SER A 102 17.55 -21.89 24.14
C SER A 102 16.32 -22.38 23.36
N ASP A 103 15.63 -23.42 23.85
CA ASP A 103 14.38 -23.97 23.33
C ASP A 103 13.16 -23.01 23.41
N ASN A 104 13.23 -21.93 24.20
CA ASN A 104 12.15 -20.92 24.28
C ASN A 104 12.31 -19.78 23.26
N SER A 105 13.41 -19.74 22.51
CA SER A 105 13.56 -18.79 21.40
C SER A 105 12.84 -19.36 20.18
N HIS A 106 11.67 -18.82 19.84
CA HIS A 106 10.93 -19.21 18.63
C HIS A 106 11.59 -18.76 17.31
N THR A 107 12.89 -18.44 17.37
CA THR A 107 13.74 -17.95 16.29
C THR A 107 14.95 -18.87 16.22
N ALA A 108 15.39 -19.21 15.01
CA ALA A 108 16.58 -20.04 14.83
C ALA A 108 17.89 -19.30 15.23
N TYR A 109 17.79 -18.00 15.51
CA TYR A 109 18.90 -17.10 15.77
C TYR A 109 18.75 -16.46 17.13
N SER A 110 19.86 -16.36 17.86
CA SER A 110 19.90 -15.70 19.15
C SER A 110 19.94 -14.18 18.94
N TYR A 111 19.06 -13.45 19.62
CA TYR A 111 19.09 -11.98 19.66
C TYR A 111 20.08 -11.44 20.72
N THR A 112 20.89 -12.31 21.33
CA THR A 112 21.82 -11.98 22.42
C THR A 112 23.09 -11.30 21.96
N ASP A 113 23.37 -11.23 20.66
CA ASP A 113 24.53 -10.51 20.17
C ASP A 113 24.29 -9.00 20.35
N LEU A 114 24.85 -8.48 21.43
CA LEU A 114 24.95 -7.06 21.71
C LEU A 114 25.80 -6.42 20.61
N ALA A 115 25.14 -5.94 19.55
CA ALA A 115 25.79 -5.13 18.54
C ALA A 115 26.42 -3.91 19.23
N GLN A 116 27.75 -3.86 19.22
CA GLN A 116 28.51 -2.82 19.86
C GLN A 116 28.30 -1.51 19.09
N ARG A 117 27.95 -0.44 19.81
CA ARG A 117 27.76 0.88 19.19
C ARG A 117 29.04 1.31 18.50
N GLU A 118 28.98 1.55 17.19
CA GLU A 118 30.12 2.08 16.46
C GLU A 118 30.29 3.56 16.81
N ASN A 119 31.50 3.95 17.23
CA ASN A 119 31.89 5.36 17.41
C ASN A 119 32.15 6.00 16.05
N GLY A 120 31.17 5.95 15.14
CA GLY A 120 31.28 6.51 13.80
C GLY A 120 30.93 7.99 13.76
N ASN A 121 31.77 8.81 13.13
CA ASN A 121 31.47 10.18 12.68
C ASN A 121 30.51 10.16 11.46
N ALA A 122 29.48 9.30 11.47
CA ALA A 122 28.56 9.20 10.35
C ALA A 122 27.63 10.42 10.33
N ALA A 123 27.55 11.10 9.18
CA ALA A 123 26.63 12.20 9.00
C ALA A 123 25.18 11.69 9.04
N PHE A 124 24.34 12.38 9.81
CA PHE A 124 22.92 12.05 9.88
C PHE A 124 22.20 12.34 8.56
N PRO A 125 21.18 11.55 8.20
CA PRO A 125 20.42 11.80 6.98
C PRO A 125 19.64 13.11 7.08
N TYR A 126 19.59 13.83 5.95
CA TYR A 126 18.87 15.09 5.85
C TYR A 126 17.35 14.85 5.92
N HIS A 127 16.68 15.60 6.80
CA HIS A 127 15.23 15.52 6.96
C HIS A 127 14.52 16.49 6.02
N VAL A 128 13.64 15.97 5.16
CA VAL A 128 12.73 16.78 4.33
C VAL A 128 11.29 16.60 4.83
N PRO A 129 10.67 17.64 5.41
CA PRO A 129 9.28 17.57 5.84
C PRO A 129 8.35 17.42 4.63
N THR A 130 7.24 16.73 4.82
CA THR A 130 6.18 16.68 3.81
C THR A 130 5.54 18.05 3.60
N TRP A 131 4.98 18.27 2.40
CA TRP A 131 4.17 19.46 2.12
C TRP A 131 3.06 19.66 3.15
N SER A 132 2.54 18.56 3.68
CA SER A 132 1.47 18.57 4.67
C SER A 132 1.92 19.06 6.06
N THR A 133 3.22 19.01 6.32
CA THR A 133 3.86 19.60 7.50
C THR A 133 4.18 21.06 7.26
N LEU A 134 4.70 21.41 6.08
CA LEU A 134 5.03 22.78 5.68
C LEU A 134 3.79 23.69 5.62
N LEU A 135 2.71 23.20 5.02
CA LEU A 135 1.44 23.92 4.83
C LEU A 135 0.35 23.36 5.75
N TYR A 136 0.67 23.16 7.03
CA TYR A 136 -0.25 22.54 7.98
C TYR A 136 -1.66 23.16 8.03
N PRO A 137 -1.84 24.49 8.03
CA PRO A 137 -3.19 25.08 8.06
C PRO A 137 -4.07 24.65 6.89
N ILE A 138 -3.48 24.45 5.71
CA ILE A 138 -4.17 23.99 4.49
C ILE A 138 -4.32 22.46 4.49
N ALA A 139 -3.29 21.74 4.93
CA ALA A 139 -3.27 20.28 4.89
C ALA A 139 -4.13 19.62 5.98
N SER A 140 -4.26 20.26 7.15
CA SER A 140 -5.04 19.75 8.29
C SER A 140 -6.49 19.45 7.93
N PRO A 141 -7.29 20.37 7.32
CA PRO A 141 -8.65 20.05 6.91
C PRO A 141 -8.69 18.93 5.86
N LEU A 142 -7.75 18.90 4.91
CA LEU A 142 -7.69 17.86 3.86
C LEU A 142 -7.43 16.46 4.41
N LYS A 143 -6.81 16.33 5.58
CA LYS A 143 -6.57 15.04 6.25
C LYS A 143 -7.73 14.56 7.12
N ARG A 144 -8.73 15.40 7.40
CA ARG A 144 -9.91 15.00 8.20
C ARG A 144 -10.68 13.89 7.49
N ARG A 145 -11.15 12.90 8.25
CA ARG A 145 -11.94 11.79 7.71
C ARG A 145 -13.37 12.23 7.42
N THR A 146 -13.84 11.96 6.21
CA THR A 146 -15.25 12.15 5.81
C THR A 146 -16.03 10.85 5.91
N MET A 147 -15.37 9.74 5.60
CA MET A 147 -15.89 8.37 5.73
C MET A 147 -14.74 7.46 6.20
N PRO A 148 -15.02 6.27 6.76
CA PRO A 148 -13.97 5.33 7.18
C PRO A 148 -12.96 5.07 6.05
N GLY A 149 -11.70 5.37 6.30
CA GLY A 149 -10.61 5.23 5.32
C GLY A 149 -10.57 6.26 4.18
N PHE A 150 -11.43 7.29 4.17
CA PHE A 150 -11.41 8.39 3.18
C PHE A 150 -11.18 9.75 3.84
N SER A 151 -10.14 10.46 3.39
CA SER A 151 -9.89 11.84 3.80
C SER A 151 -10.69 12.83 2.96
N LEU A 152 -10.91 14.04 3.49
CA LEU A 152 -11.55 15.14 2.77
C LEU A 152 -10.81 15.45 1.46
N GLY A 153 -9.47 15.39 1.47
CA GLY A 153 -8.66 15.59 0.26
C GLY A 153 -8.90 14.51 -0.80
N GLN A 154 -9.04 13.25 -0.41
CA GLN A 154 -9.42 12.18 -1.33
C GLN A 154 -10.81 12.42 -1.91
N THR A 155 -11.78 12.80 -1.08
CA THR A 155 -13.14 13.14 -1.53
C THR A 155 -13.12 14.31 -2.51
N LEU A 156 -12.35 15.36 -2.23
CA LEU A 156 -12.20 16.52 -3.13
C LEU A 156 -11.60 16.12 -4.48
N ILE A 157 -10.58 15.26 -4.49
CA ILE A 157 -10.00 14.72 -5.74
C ILE A 157 -11.08 14.00 -6.55
N LEU A 158 -11.91 13.16 -5.91
CA LEU A 158 -12.99 12.46 -6.60
C LEU A 158 -14.07 13.43 -7.13
N VAL A 159 -14.40 14.48 -6.38
CA VAL A 159 -15.35 15.52 -6.82
C VAL A 159 -14.80 16.27 -8.03
N ILE A 160 -13.54 16.72 -7.99
CA ILE A 160 -12.90 17.41 -9.12
C ILE A 160 -12.89 16.51 -10.36
N TYR A 161 -12.52 15.24 -10.19
CA TYR A 161 -12.55 14.25 -11.28
C TYR A 161 -13.97 14.13 -11.85
N SER A 162 -14.99 13.91 -11.00
CA SER A 162 -16.40 13.86 -11.43
C SER A 162 -16.81 15.11 -12.20
N THR A 163 -16.49 16.30 -11.69
CA THR A 163 -16.86 17.57 -12.32
C THR A 163 -16.24 17.70 -13.71
N ILE A 164 -14.98 17.30 -13.89
CA ILE A 164 -14.33 17.29 -15.20
C ILE A 164 -15.07 16.33 -16.15
N LEU A 165 -15.38 15.09 -15.73
CA LEU A 165 -16.08 14.14 -16.59
C LEU A 165 -17.50 14.59 -16.95
N ILE A 166 -18.23 15.17 -16.00
CA ILE A 166 -19.57 15.73 -16.21
C ILE A 166 -19.49 16.90 -17.19
N TYR A 167 -18.54 17.81 -17.00
CA TYR A 167 -18.30 18.92 -17.92
C TYR A 167 -18.01 18.41 -19.34
N LEU A 168 -17.08 17.46 -19.50
CA LEU A 168 -16.78 16.89 -20.81
C LEU A 168 -18.02 16.23 -21.45
N SER A 169 -18.85 15.56 -20.64
CA SER A 169 -20.05 14.87 -21.14
C SER A 169 -21.17 15.82 -21.57
N LEU A 170 -21.33 16.97 -20.89
CA LEU A 170 -22.48 17.87 -21.02
C LEU A 170 -22.16 19.25 -21.63
N TYR A 171 -20.89 19.55 -21.93
CA TYR A 171 -20.52 20.86 -22.46
C TYR A 171 -21.19 21.12 -23.82
N GLN A 172 -22.08 22.12 -23.84
CA GLN A 172 -22.88 22.54 -25.00
C GLN A 172 -23.65 21.38 -25.67
N SER A 173 -24.01 20.34 -24.92
CA SER A 173 -24.75 19.19 -25.42
C SER A 173 -25.53 18.49 -24.28
N SER A 174 -26.37 17.52 -24.64
CA SER A 174 -27.10 16.69 -23.69
C SER A 174 -26.73 15.22 -23.91
N ALA A 175 -26.59 14.48 -22.81
CA ALA A 175 -26.30 13.04 -22.86
C ALA A 175 -27.43 12.22 -23.51
N ILE A 176 -28.64 12.77 -23.60
CA ILE A 176 -29.80 12.12 -24.23
C ILE A 176 -29.80 12.39 -25.74
N THR A 177 -29.49 13.62 -26.16
CA THR A 177 -29.51 14.02 -27.57
C THR A 177 -28.26 13.56 -28.31
N ASP A 178 -27.13 13.48 -27.61
CA ASP A 178 -25.83 13.08 -28.16
C ASP A 178 -25.18 11.99 -27.28
N PRO A 179 -25.70 10.74 -27.32
CA PRO A 179 -25.20 9.64 -26.50
C PRO A 179 -23.75 9.25 -26.83
N GLU A 180 -23.21 9.66 -27.99
CA GLU A 180 -21.83 9.38 -28.38
C GLU A 180 -20.83 10.02 -27.41
N ARG A 181 -21.18 11.17 -26.82
CA ARG A 181 -20.29 11.90 -25.91
C ARG A 181 -19.86 11.09 -24.71
N THR A 182 -20.81 10.47 -24.02
CA THR A 182 -20.52 9.67 -22.83
C THR A 182 -19.69 8.44 -23.20
N GLY A 183 -19.83 7.90 -24.41
CA GLY A 183 -18.98 6.82 -24.95
C GLY A 183 -17.52 7.25 -25.16
N VAL A 184 -17.28 8.41 -25.76
CA VAL A 184 -15.92 8.96 -25.96
C VAL A 184 -15.27 9.33 -24.63
N VAL A 185 -16.03 9.93 -23.70
CA VAL A 185 -15.52 10.19 -22.34
C VAL A 185 -15.19 8.86 -21.67
N ALA A 186 -16.03 7.83 -21.74
CA ALA A 186 -15.69 6.51 -21.19
C ALA A 186 -14.42 5.91 -21.80
N MET A 187 -14.26 6.00 -23.12
CA MET A 187 -13.05 5.56 -23.85
C MET A 187 -11.80 6.23 -23.30
N SER A 188 -11.83 7.55 -23.10
CA SER A 188 -10.68 8.31 -22.60
C SER A 188 -10.20 7.86 -21.23
N GLN A 189 -11.09 7.28 -20.42
CA GLN A 189 -10.76 6.82 -19.06
C GLN A 189 -10.13 5.43 -19.01
N ILE A 190 -10.10 4.68 -20.12
CA ILE A 190 -9.54 3.32 -20.17
C ILE A 190 -8.07 3.29 -19.71
N PRO A 191 -7.14 4.13 -20.22
CA PRO A 191 -5.75 4.13 -19.75
C PRO A 191 -5.61 4.47 -18.26
N PHE A 192 -6.40 5.43 -17.76
CA PHE A 192 -6.36 5.85 -16.36
C PHE A 192 -6.76 4.73 -15.40
N VAL A 193 -7.81 3.96 -15.74
CA VAL A 193 -8.24 2.81 -14.93
C VAL A 193 -7.11 1.78 -14.77
N PHE A 194 -6.35 1.54 -15.84
CA PHE A 194 -5.20 0.64 -15.80
C PHE A 194 -4.00 1.24 -15.06
N ALA A 195 -3.68 2.51 -15.30
CA ALA A 195 -2.61 3.23 -14.62
C ALA A 195 -2.78 3.21 -13.08
N PHE A 196 -4.00 3.40 -12.59
CA PHE A 196 -4.30 3.34 -11.15
C PHE A 196 -4.29 1.92 -10.56
N ALA A 197 -4.39 0.88 -11.39
CA ALA A 197 -4.41 -0.52 -10.96
C ALA A 197 -3.02 -1.15 -10.81
N MET A 198 -2.00 -0.58 -11.46
CA MET A 198 -0.63 -1.13 -11.49
C MET A 198 -0.08 -1.28 -10.07
N LYS A 199 0.60 -2.40 -9.78
CA LYS A 199 1.30 -2.57 -8.48
C LYS A 199 2.63 -1.83 -8.47
N ASN A 200 3.35 -1.86 -9.59
CA ASN A 200 4.51 -1.00 -9.84
C ASN A 200 4.03 0.32 -10.43
N ASN A 201 3.19 1.02 -9.64
CA ASN A 201 2.55 2.23 -10.10
C ASN A 201 3.60 3.34 -10.24
N LEU A 202 3.90 3.75 -11.47
CA LEU A 202 4.82 4.86 -11.75
C LEU A 202 4.34 6.16 -11.11
N LEU A 203 3.02 6.41 -11.17
CA LEU A 203 2.37 7.56 -10.56
C LEU A 203 2.60 7.55 -9.03
N GLY A 204 2.41 6.38 -8.40
CA GLY A 204 2.71 6.21 -6.98
C GLY A 204 4.18 6.41 -6.63
N ALA A 205 5.08 5.88 -7.46
CA ALA A 205 6.52 6.01 -7.25
C ALA A 205 6.98 7.48 -7.23
N PHE A 206 6.46 8.33 -8.14
CA PHE A 206 6.81 9.75 -8.17
C PHE A 206 6.32 10.55 -6.95
N VAL A 207 5.15 10.21 -6.42
CA VAL A 207 4.56 10.89 -5.26
C VAL A 207 5.05 10.28 -3.93
N GLY A 208 5.66 9.09 -3.98
CA GLY A 208 6.07 8.35 -2.79
C GLY A 208 4.90 7.66 -2.10
N LEU A 209 3.91 7.18 -2.87
CA LEU A 209 2.76 6.43 -2.41
C LEU A 209 2.77 5.02 -3.02
N GLY A 210 2.52 3.99 -2.21
CA GLY A 210 2.34 2.64 -2.73
C GLY A 210 1.00 2.49 -3.48
N TYR A 211 0.88 1.43 -4.28
CA TYR A 211 -0.30 1.19 -5.11
C TYR A 211 -1.58 1.06 -4.29
N GLU A 212 -1.47 0.56 -3.05
CA GLU A 212 -2.58 0.43 -2.11
C GLU A 212 -3.22 1.77 -1.75
N LYS A 213 -2.45 2.87 -1.78
CA LYS A 213 -2.94 4.23 -1.49
C LYS A 213 -3.61 4.89 -2.68
N ILE A 214 -3.35 4.44 -3.90
CA ILE A 214 -3.89 5.00 -5.14
C ILE A 214 -5.06 4.18 -5.69
N ASN A 215 -5.22 2.93 -5.24
CA ASN A 215 -6.25 2.02 -5.76
C ASN A 215 -7.70 2.55 -5.63
N TYR A 216 -7.97 3.52 -4.75
CA TYR A 216 -9.29 4.17 -4.71
C TYR A 216 -9.64 4.89 -6.02
N LEU A 217 -8.64 5.43 -6.73
CA LEU A 217 -8.81 6.05 -8.04
C LEU A 217 -9.15 5.02 -9.12
N HIS A 218 -8.53 3.82 -9.10
CA HIS A 218 -8.92 2.71 -9.98
C HIS A 218 -10.40 2.34 -9.80
N ARG A 219 -10.83 2.18 -8.54
CA ARG A 219 -12.23 1.86 -8.23
C ARG A 219 -13.19 2.96 -8.69
N PHE A 220 -12.79 4.22 -8.53
CA PHE A 220 -13.60 5.36 -8.96
C PHE A 220 -13.70 5.46 -10.49
N ALA A 221 -12.56 5.47 -11.19
CA ALA A 221 -12.52 5.56 -12.65
C ALA A 221 -13.23 4.37 -13.31
N GLY A 222 -13.12 3.15 -12.75
CA GLY A 222 -13.87 1.99 -13.21
C GLY A 222 -15.40 2.17 -13.08
N ARG A 223 -15.87 2.73 -11.97
CA ARG A 223 -17.30 3.07 -11.80
C ARG A 223 -17.74 4.18 -12.75
N ALA A 224 -16.88 5.17 -13.00
CA ALA A 224 -17.17 6.23 -13.96
C ALA A 224 -17.35 5.66 -15.37
N ILE A 225 -16.49 4.75 -15.83
CA ILE A 225 -16.67 4.02 -17.10
C ILE A 225 -18.02 3.31 -17.12
N VAL A 226 -18.36 2.52 -16.08
CA VAL A 226 -19.64 1.80 -16.00
C VAL A 226 -20.83 2.75 -16.13
N ILE A 227 -20.82 3.89 -15.44
CA ILE A 227 -21.92 4.87 -15.52
C ILE A 227 -22.00 5.46 -16.93
N LEU A 228 -20.88 5.93 -17.47
CA LEU A 228 -20.82 6.59 -18.78
C LEU A 228 -21.26 5.65 -19.92
N VAL A 229 -20.80 4.39 -19.92
CA VAL A 229 -21.18 3.41 -20.97
C VAL A 229 -22.65 2.96 -20.86
N ASN A 230 -23.21 2.92 -19.65
CA ASN A 230 -24.64 2.65 -19.49
C ASN A 230 -25.49 3.83 -19.98
N ILE A 231 -25.07 5.08 -19.72
CA ILE A 231 -25.73 6.27 -20.29
C ILE A 231 -25.63 6.25 -21.82
N HIS A 232 -24.44 6.00 -22.37
CA HIS A 232 -24.21 5.85 -23.81
C HIS A 232 -25.14 4.80 -24.43
N SER A 233 -25.16 3.59 -23.89
CA SER A 233 -25.98 2.50 -24.40
C SER A 233 -27.47 2.81 -24.29
N THR A 234 -27.92 3.34 -23.14
CA THR A 234 -29.34 3.65 -22.92
C THR A 234 -29.80 4.76 -23.87
N GLY A 235 -28.96 5.78 -24.11
CA GLY A 235 -29.26 6.86 -25.06
C GLY A 235 -29.43 6.35 -26.49
N PHE A 236 -28.58 5.44 -26.95
CA PHE A 236 -28.73 4.82 -28.29
C PHE A 236 -29.95 3.91 -28.37
N VAL A 237 -30.20 3.06 -27.36
CA VAL A 237 -31.41 2.21 -27.31
C VAL A 237 -32.67 3.07 -27.37
N TYR A 238 -32.71 4.16 -26.58
CA TYR A 238 -33.83 5.10 -26.58
C TYR A 238 -34.02 5.76 -27.95
N LYS A 239 -32.95 6.31 -28.53
CA LYS A 239 -32.96 6.95 -29.86
C LYS A 239 -33.47 6.00 -30.95
N TRP A 240 -32.96 4.77 -30.99
CA TRP A 240 -33.37 3.80 -32.02
C TRP A 240 -34.80 3.29 -31.80
N THR A 241 -35.25 3.19 -30.55
CA THR A 241 -36.63 2.80 -30.24
C THR A 241 -37.61 3.87 -30.70
N LEU A 242 -37.34 5.15 -30.44
CA LEU A 242 -38.17 6.25 -30.91
C LEU A 242 -38.26 6.31 -32.44
N ASN A 243 -37.15 6.00 -33.13
CA ASN A 243 -37.10 6.01 -34.59
C ASN A 243 -37.67 4.72 -35.23
N GLY A 244 -38.04 3.71 -34.44
CA GLY A 244 -38.48 2.40 -34.97
C GLY A 244 -37.36 1.57 -35.60
N GLU A 245 -36.09 1.92 -35.36
CA GLU A 245 -34.91 1.31 -36.00
C GLU A 245 -34.21 0.28 -35.12
N PHE A 246 -34.67 0.06 -33.88
CA PHE A 246 -33.95 -0.74 -32.89
C PHE A 246 -33.50 -2.12 -33.40
N ALA A 247 -34.39 -2.90 -34.03
CA ALA A 247 -34.06 -4.23 -34.54
C ALA A 247 -32.99 -4.19 -35.66
N ALA A 248 -33.08 -3.20 -36.56
CA ALA A 248 -32.13 -3.03 -37.64
C ALA A 248 -30.74 -2.58 -37.14
N GLN A 249 -30.70 -1.71 -36.13
CA GLN A 249 -29.43 -1.24 -35.54
C GLN A 249 -28.80 -2.31 -34.64
N ALA A 250 -29.60 -3.00 -33.82
CA ALA A 250 -29.13 -4.03 -32.89
C ALA A 250 -28.55 -5.28 -33.59
N SER A 251 -28.95 -5.54 -34.84
CA SER A 251 -28.42 -6.66 -35.64
C SER A 251 -27.10 -6.33 -36.35
N GLN A 252 -26.65 -5.07 -36.35
CA GLN A 252 -25.37 -4.71 -36.96
C GLN A 252 -24.20 -5.33 -36.19
N PRO A 253 -23.19 -5.91 -36.87
CA PRO A 253 -22.06 -6.57 -36.22
C PRO A 253 -21.33 -5.69 -35.20
N THR A 254 -21.14 -4.40 -35.49
CA THR A 254 -20.50 -3.44 -34.59
C THR A 254 -21.30 -3.20 -33.31
N ILE A 255 -22.64 -3.26 -33.38
CA ILE A 255 -23.52 -3.08 -32.23
C ILE A 255 -23.61 -4.37 -31.40
N LEU A 256 -23.53 -5.54 -32.03
CA LEU A 256 -23.38 -6.82 -31.30
C LEU A 256 -22.14 -6.81 -30.41
N TRP A 257 -21.00 -6.33 -30.92
CA TRP A 257 -19.80 -6.13 -30.10
C TRP A 257 -20.01 -5.09 -28.99
N ALA A 258 -20.83 -4.06 -29.20
CA ALA A 258 -21.22 -3.11 -28.16
C ALA A 258 -21.94 -3.80 -27.00
N PHE A 259 -22.88 -4.71 -27.31
CA PHE A 259 -23.60 -5.47 -26.29
C PHE A 259 -22.68 -6.43 -25.52
N VAL A 260 -21.71 -7.06 -26.19
CA VAL A 260 -20.68 -7.88 -25.52
C VAL A 260 -19.83 -7.03 -24.57
N ALA A 261 -19.42 -5.83 -25.00
CA ALA A 261 -18.69 -4.90 -24.14
C ALA A 261 -19.53 -4.45 -22.92
N LEU A 262 -20.80 -4.11 -23.15
CA LEU A 262 -21.75 -3.70 -22.11
C LEU A 262 -22.02 -4.83 -21.09
N ALA A 263 -22.22 -6.05 -21.55
CA ALA A 263 -22.40 -7.20 -20.67
C ALA A 263 -21.15 -7.44 -19.82
N SER A 264 -19.97 -7.41 -20.46
CA SER A 264 -18.68 -7.62 -19.80
C SER A 264 -18.44 -6.61 -18.67
N VAL A 265 -18.61 -5.31 -18.94
CA VAL A 265 -18.35 -4.25 -17.96
C VAL A 265 -19.37 -4.25 -16.81
N ASN A 266 -20.62 -4.62 -17.06
CA ASN A 266 -21.64 -4.72 -16.01
C ASN A 266 -21.45 -5.97 -15.12
N ILE A 267 -21.07 -7.12 -15.69
CA ILE A 267 -20.70 -8.33 -14.91
C ILE A 267 -19.49 -8.02 -14.02
N MET A 268 -18.48 -7.32 -14.56
CA MET A 268 -17.34 -6.85 -13.76
C MET A 268 -17.80 -5.95 -12.62
N ALA A 269 -18.66 -4.96 -12.89
CA ALA A 269 -19.15 -4.03 -11.89
C ALA A 269 -19.90 -4.74 -10.76
N PHE A 270 -20.81 -5.65 -11.11
CA PHE A 270 -21.61 -6.44 -10.16
C PHE A 270 -20.72 -7.29 -9.25
N THR A 271 -19.81 -8.07 -9.83
CA THR A 271 -18.90 -8.94 -9.05
C THR A 271 -17.82 -8.17 -8.28
N SER A 272 -17.55 -6.91 -8.65
CA SER A 272 -16.63 -6.01 -7.94
C SER A 272 -17.26 -5.28 -6.75
N ALA A 273 -18.60 -5.35 -6.60
CA ALA A 273 -19.30 -4.78 -5.45
C ALA A 273 -18.75 -5.36 -4.15
N THR A 274 -18.65 -4.52 -3.10
CA THR A 274 -18.01 -4.91 -1.82
C THR A 274 -18.61 -6.19 -1.24
N SER A 275 -19.94 -6.30 -1.24
CA SER A 275 -20.65 -7.48 -0.74
C SER A 275 -20.28 -8.76 -1.50
N MET A 276 -20.19 -8.69 -2.83
CA MET A 276 -19.82 -9.83 -3.68
C MET A 276 -18.34 -10.20 -3.53
N ARG A 277 -17.45 -9.21 -3.53
CA ARG A 277 -16.01 -9.44 -3.36
C ARG A 277 -15.68 -10.04 -2.00
N GLN A 278 -16.36 -9.61 -0.93
CA GLN A 278 -16.18 -10.18 0.42
C GLN A 278 -16.79 -11.58 0.53
N ALA A 279 -17.91 -11.85 -0.13
CA ALA A 279 -18.50 -13.19 -0.20
C ALA A 279 -17.62 -14.18 -0.98
N SER A 280 -17.07 -13.77 -2.13
CA SER A 280 -16.17 -14.59 -2.94
C SER A 280 -15.17 -13.76 -3.72
N TYR A 281 -13.97 -13.60 -3.14
CA TYR A 281 -12.85 -12.93 -3.81
C TYR A 281 -12.41 -13.67 -5.09
N ARG A 282 -12.56 -15.00 -5.12
CA ARG A 282 -12.22 -15.83 -6.29
C ARG A 282 -13.12 -15.55 -7.48
N LEU A 283 -14.43 -15.42 -7.22
CA LEU A 283 -15.39 -15.07 -8.26
C LEU A 283 -15.02 -13.69 -8.82
N PHE A 284 -14.88 -12.70 -7.94
CA PHE A 284 -14.45 -11.35 -8.30
C PHE A 284 -13.22 -11.33 -9.20
N ILE A 285 -12.11 -11.95 -8.80
CA ILE A 285 -10.87 -11.84 -9.59
C ILE A 285 -10.98 -12.58 -10.93
N CYS A 286 -11.69 -13.71 -10.98
CA CYS A 286 -11.87 -14.48 -12.21
C CYS A 286 -12.73 -13.70 -13.23
N THR A 287 -13.91 -13.22 -12.82
CA THR A 287 -14.79 -12.44 -13.67
C THR A 287 -14.19 -11.11 -14.07
N HIS A 288 -13.39 -10.48 -13.19
CA HIS A 288 -12.72 -9.23 -13.52
C HIS A 288 -11.67 -9.42 -14.62
N VAL A 289 -10.85 -10.47 -14.55
CA VAL A 289 -9.81 -10.76 -15.56
C VAL A 289 -10.41 -11.13 -16.92
N ILE A 290 -11.37 -12.05 -16.92
CA ILE A 290 -12.08 -12.44 -18.15
C ILE A 290 -12.85 -11.24 -18.71
N GLY A 291 -13.57 -10.53 -17.84
CA GLY A 291 -14.41 -9.40 -18.20
C GLY A 291 -13.64 -8.25 -18.83
N PHE A 292 -12.49 -7.84 -18.28
CA PHE A 292 -11.74 -6.74 -18.90
C PHE A 292 -11.14 -7.18 -20.24
N THR A 293 -10.75 -8.45 -20.39
CA THR A 293 -10.20 -8.98 -21.64
C THR A 293 -11.26 -8.96 -22.75
N LEU A 294 -12.47 -9.42 -22.45
CA LEU A 294 -13.61 -9.37 -23.36
C LEU A 294 -14.03 -7.93 -23.65
N PHE A 295 -14.10 -7.06 -22.63
CA PHE A 295 -14.44 -5.64 -22.78
C PHE A 295 -13.49 -4.91 -23.73
N LEU A 296 -12.16 -5.02 -23.52
CA LEU A 296 -11.16 -4.36 -24.34
C LEU A 296 -11.19 -4.85 -25.80
N THR A 297 -11.41 -6.14 -26.01
CA THR A 297 -11.53 -6.73 -27.35
C THR A 297 -12.80 -6.25 -28.04
N ALA A 298 -13.94 -6.35 -27.35
CA ALA A 298 -15.24 -5.98 -27.88
C ALA A 298 -15.35 -4.49 -28.22
N VAL A 299 -14.77 -3.60 -27.40
CA VAL A 299 -14.79 -2.16 -27.68
C VAL A 299 -13.96 -1.79 -28.92
N CYS A 300 -12.88 -2.53 -29.22
CA CYS A 300 -12.10 -2.32 -30.44
C CYS A 300 -12.89 -2.67 -31.70
N PHE A 301 -13.68 -3.75 -31.67
CA PHE A 301 -14.56 -4.14 -32.78
C PHE A 301 -15.84 -3.30 -32.86
N HIS A 302 -16.28 -2.71 -31.75
CA HIS A 302 -17.40 -1.78 -31.73
C HIS A 302 -17.02 -0.43 -32.39
N LYS A 303 -15.89 0.15 -31.98
CA LYS A 303 -15.42 1.47 -32.44
C LYS A 303 -13.88 1.52 -32.57
N PRO A 304 -13.33 1.52 -33.81
CA PRO A 304 -11.87 1.54 -34.02
C PRO A 304 -11.13 2.76 -33.44
N VAL A 305 -11.81 3.90 -33.25
CA VAL A 305 -11.22 5.10 -32.61
C VAL A 305 -10.70 4.84 -31.19
N VAL A 306 -11.19 3.79 -30.53
CA VAL A 306 -10.79 3.36 -29.18
C VAL A 306 -9.41 2.67 -29.17
N ILE A 307 -8.94 2.13 -30.29
CA ILE A 307 -7.74 1.28 -30.35
C ILE A 307 -6.51 1.92 -29.70
N PRO A 308 -6.17 3.20 -29.93
CA PRO A 308 -5.02 3.83 -29.27
C PRO A 308 -5.11 3.85 -27.72
N TYR A 309 -6.31 4.04 -27.18
CA TYR A 309 -6.55 4.04 -25.72
C TYR A 309 -6.42 2.63 -25.13
N VAL A 310 -6.92 1.61 -25.84
CA VAL A 310 -6.74 0.21 -25.45
C VAL A 310 -5.27 -0.18 -25.52
N PHE A 311 -4.56 0.25 -26.57
CA PHE A 311 -3.13 -0.01 -26.72
C PHE A 311 -2.32 0.60 -25.57
N ALA A 312 -2.62 1.85 -25.18
CA ALA A 312 -2.02 2.48 -23.99
C ALA A 312 -2.28 1.67 -22.71
N ALA A 313 -3.51 1.19 -22.49
CA ALA A 313 -3.85 0.36 -21.33
C ALA A 313 -3.11 -1.00 -21.34
N VAL A 314 -3.00 -1.65 -22.50
CA VAL A 314 -2.27 -2.91 -22.66
C VAL A 314 -0.78 -2.73 -22.40
N ILE A 315 -0.17 -1.63 -22.86
CA ILE A 315 1.24 -1.30 -22.55
C ILE A 315 1.44 -1.14 -21.04
N LEU A 316 0.60 -0.35 -20.38
CA LEU A 316 0.69 -0.14 -18.92
C LEU A 316 0.56 -1.46 -18.15
N TYR A 317 -0.39 -2.31 -18.57
CA TYR A 317 -0.58 -3.64 -17.99
C TYR A 317 0.63 -4.56 -18.21
N GLY A 318 1.18 -4.57 -19.43
CA GLY A 318 2.33 -5.39 -19.82
C GLY A 318 3.61 -4.97 -19.09
N VAL A 319 3.89 -3.67 -19.00
CA VAL A 319 5.04 -3.13 -18.25
C VAL A 319 4.93 -3.49 -16.77
N ASP A 320 3.76 -3.35 -16.14
CA ASP A 320 3.59 -3.76 -14.74
C ASP A 320 3.88 -5.26 -14.56
N HIS A 321 3.41 -6.12 -15.45
CA HIS A 321 3.70 -7.56 -15.39
C HIS A 321 5.17 -7.88 -15.61
N LEU A 322 5.84 -7.22 -16.55
CA LEU A 322 7.28 -7.39 -16.76
C LEU A 322 8.07 -7.04 -15.50
N VAL A 323 7.76 -5.90 -14.86
CA VAL A 323 8.42 -5.50 -13.60
C VAL A 323 8.13 -6.50 -12.48
N ARG A 324 6.90 -7.04 -12.40
CA ARG A 324 6.56 -8.11 -11.43
C ARG A 324 7.39 -9.37 -11.65
N LEU A 325 7.60 -9.78 -12.90
CA LEU A 325 8.45 -10.93 -13.25
C LEU A 325 9.90 -10.69 -12.81
N VAL A 326 10.45 -9.50 -13.04
CA VAL A 326 11.81 -9.13 -12.59
C VAL A 326 11.94 -9.14 -11.06
N LYS A 327 10.87 -8.74 -10.35
CA LYS A 327 10.81 -8.73 -8.87
C LYS A 327 10.52 -10.09 -8.23
N MET A 328 10.17 -11.09 -9.02
CA MET A 328 9.78 -12.40 -8.52
C MET A 328 11.01 -13.25 -8.17
N ARG A 329 10.95 -13.95 -7.03
CA ARG A 329 11.98 -14.89 -6.55
C ARG A 329 11.32 -16.20 -6.17
N ILE A 330 11.87 -17.31 -6.64
CA ILE A 330 11.46 -18.66 -6.22
C ILE A 330 12.54 -19.18 -5.28
N CYS A 331 12.15 -19.51 -4.05
CA CYS A 331 13.07 -19.97 -3.02
C CYS A 331 12.40 -20.98 -2.09
N THR A 332 13.23 -21.76 -1.39
CA THR A 332 12.77 -22.58 -0.27
C THR A 332 12.60 -21.68 0.94
N VAL A 333 11.44 -21.77 1.57
CA VAL A 333 11.07 -21.04 2.79
C VAL A 333 10.89 -22.03 3.92
N ARG A 334 11.28 -21.64 5.13
CA ARG A 334 11.07 -22.42 6.36
C ARG A 334 9.81 -21.93 7.03
N ILE A 335 8.84 -22.82 7.26
CA ILE A 335 7.58 -22.50 7.94
C ILE A 335 7.59 -23.07 9.36
N ARG A 336 7.19 -22.25 10.33
CA ARG A 336 7.07 -22.63 11.75
C ARG A 336 5.73 -22.16 12.32
N PRO A 337 4.98 -23.02 13.03
CA PRO A 337 3.75 -22.60 13.68
C PRO A 337 4.07 -21.83 14.97
N LEU A 338 3.32 -20.76 15.23
CA LEU A 338 3.31 -19.99 16.47
C LEU A 338 1.89 -20.08 17.07
N PRO A 339 1.60 -21.11 17.89
CA PRO A 339 0.25 -21.38 18.39
C PRO A 339 -0.38 -20.24 19.19
N GLU A 340 0.41 -19.57 20.04
CA GLU A 340 -0.03 -18.49 20.94
C GLU A 340 -0.44 -17.23 20.15
N LEU A 341 0.06 -17.09 18.92
CA LEU A 341 -0.33 -16.05 17.97
C LEU A 341 -1.30 -16.54 16.90
N SER A 342 -1.61 -17.84 16.87
CA SER A 342 -2.29 -18.51 15.76
C SER A 342 -1.71 -18.08 14.41
N THR A 343 -0.38 -18.06 14.31
CA THR A 343 0.37 -17.44 13.21
C THR A 343 1.39 -18.42 12.67
N THR A 344 1.65 -18.39 11.36
CA THR A 344 2.78 -19.09 10.75
C THR A 344 3.92 -18.10 10.57
N ARG A 345 5.07 -18.36 11.19
CA ARG A 345 6.33 -17.65 10.92
C ARG A 345 6.98 -18.28 9.68
N ILE A 346 7.33 -17.44 8.72
CA ILE A 346 7.94 -17.88 7.45
C ILE A 346 9.28 -17.17 7.34
N GLU A 347 10.35 -17.95 7.26
CA GLU A 347 11.73 -17.45 7.17
C GLU A 347 12.30 -17.77 5.80
N VAL A 348 13.01 -16.80 5.22
CA VAL A 348 13.61 -16.91 3.89
C VAL A 348 15.07 -16.51 3.94
N PRO A 349 15.96 -17.38 4.46
CA PRO A 349 17.37 -17.03 4.69
C PRO A 349 18.11 -16.60 3.42
N LYS A 350 17.75 -17.19 2.26
CA LYS A 350 18.36 -16.84 0.96
C LYS A 350 18.09 -15.39 0.53
N LEU A 351 16.99 -14.79 0.96
CA LEU A 351 16.64 -13.41 0.64
C LEU A 351 16.91 -12.55 1.87
N ASN A 352 18.11 -12.01 1.96
CA ASN A 352 18.56 -11.24 3.12
C ASN A 352 18.72 -9.75 2.83
N ALA A 353 18.51 -9.24 1.61
CA ALA A 353 18.56 -7.80 1.36
C ALA A 353 17.58 -7.33 0.26
N GLY A 354 17.50 -6.02 0.07
CA GLY A 354 16.77 -5.40 -1.03
C GLY A 354 15.34 -4.92 -0.71
N TRP A 355 14.95 -4.89 0.57
CA TRP A 355 13.73 -4.27 1.06
C TRP A 355 14.02 -3.18 2.09
N ARG A 356 13.01 -2.35 2.36
CA ARG A 356 13.01 -1.35 3.44
C ARG A 356 11.99 -1.74 4.50
N ALA A 357 12.23 -1.33 5.74
CA ALA A 357 11.26 -1.51 6.82
C ALA A 357 9.89 -0.94 6.43
N GLY A 358 8.83 -1.68 6.78
CA GLY A 358 7.45 -1.38 6.44
C GLY A 358 6.99 -1.82 5.04
N GLN A 359 7.89 -2.28 4.16
CA GLN A 359 7.48 -2.86 2.87
C GLN A 359 6.84 -4.24 3.02
N HIS A 360 6.06 -4.64 2.02
CA HIS A 360 5.45 -5.96 1.95
C HIS A 360 5.84 -6.71 0.68
N VAL A 361 5.71 -8.02 0.74
CA VAL A 361 5.83 -8.92 -0.42
C VAL A 361 4.52 -9.65 -0.61
N ARG A 362 4.37 -10.30 -1.76
CA ARG A 362 3.29 -11.25 -1.97
C ARG A 362 3.84 -12.66 -2.03
N LEU A 363 3.21 -13.55 -1.29
CA LEU A 363 3.61 -14.92 -1.10
C LEU A 363 2.66 -15.86 -1.82
N ARG A 364 3.25 -16.77 -2.58
CA ARG A 364 2.59 -17.94 -3.16
C ARG A 364 3.33 -19.19 -2.71
N VAL A 365 2.63 -20.12 -2.07
CA VAL A 365 3.22 -21.37 -1.56
C VAL A 365 3.03 -22.47 -2.61
N LEU A 366 4.13 -22.99 -3.16
CA LEU A 366 4.15 -23.97 -4.24
C LEU A 366 4.10 -25.40 -3.69
N SER A 367 3.00 -25.74 -3.04
CA SER A 367 2.78 -27.06 -2.41
C SER A 367 1.38 -27.60 -2.73
N SER A 368 1.31 -28.88 -3.09
CA SER A 368 0.04 -29.59 -3.30
C SER A 368 -0.83 -29.64 -2.05
N ARG A 369 -0.23 -29.53 -0.86
CA ARG A 369 -0.94 -29.43 0.44
C ARG A 369 -1.79 -28.16 0.58
N MET A 370 -1.62 -27.16 -0.29
CA MET A 370 -2.52 -25.99 -0.37
C MET A 370 -3.87 -26.33 -1.04
N GLY A 371 -3.99 -27.53 -1.62
CA GLY A 371 -5.14 -27.98 -2.40
C GLY A 371 -5.05 -27.55 -3.87
N TRP A 372 -6.04 -28.00 -4.66
CA TRP A 372 -6.03 -27.92 -6.13
C TRP A 372 -5.72 -26.52 -6.69
N TRP A 373 -6.28 -25.48 -6.10
CA TRP A 373 -6.10 -24.07 -6.50
C TRP A 373 -5.33 -23.22 -5.48
N GLY A 374 -4.92 -23.79 -4.33
CA GLY A 374 -4.32 -22.99 -3.25
C GLY A 374 -2.90 -22.52 -3.58
N TRP A 375 -2.20 -23.27 -4.44
CA TRP A 375 -0.84 -22.95 -4.87
C TRP A 375 -0.78 -21.85 -5.94
N THR A 376 -1.91 -21.47 -6.55
CA THR A 376 -1.98 -20.34 -7.51
C THR A 376 -2.30 -19.02 -6.83
N GLU A 377 -2.82 -19.05 -5.60
CA GLU A 377 -3.14 -17.85 -4.83
C GLU A 377 -1.88 -17.10 -4.42
N ASN A 378 -1.99 -15.78 -4.37
CA ASN A 378 -0.88 -14.88 -4.06
C ASN A 378 -1.35 -13.85 -3.04
N HIS A 379 -0.78 -13.84 -1.83
CA HIS A 379 -1.28 -13.08 -0.69
C HIS A 379 -0.24 -12.07 -0.17
N PRO A 380 -0.61 -10.81 0.11
CA PRO A 380 0.34 -9.81 0.61
C PRO A 380 0.64 -9.99 2.10
N PHE A 381 1.92 -9.88 2.47
CA PHE A 381 2.40 -9.88 3.86
C PHE A 381 3.52 -8.86 4.05
N THR A 382 3.40 -8.03 5.09
CA THR A 382 4.45 -7.10 5.52
C THR A 382 5.67 -7.87 5.99
N ILE A 383 6.86 -7.42 5.58
CA ILE A 383 8.12 -8.00 6.05
C ILE A 383 8.32 -7.57 7.50
N ALA A 384 8.49 -8.53 8.41
CA ALA A 384 8.62 -8.30 9.84
C ALA A 384 10.08 -8.13 10.30
N SER A 385 11.06 -8.50 9.45
CA SER A 385 12.49 -8.36 9.71
C SER A 385 13.11 -7.14 9.02
N VAL A 386 14.23 -6.69 9.58
CA VAL A 386 15.14 -5.75 8.92
C VAL A 386 16.03 -6.49 7.92
N SER A 387 16.45 -5.80 6.85
CA SER A 387 17.40 -6.33 5.87
C SER A 387 18.77 -6.59 6.50
N GLU A 388 19.56 -7.42 5.83
CA GLU A 388 20.95 -7.76 6.18
C GLU A 388 21.00 -8.45 7.55
N THR A 389 20.08 -9.39 7.76
CA THR A 389 20.00 -10.28 8.92
C THR A 389 20.25 -11.72 8.50
N GLU A 390 20.79 -12.53 9.42
CA GLU A 390 20.96 -13.97 9.19
C GLU A 390 19.61 -14.70 9.01
N GLU A 391 18.54 -14.21 9.65
CA GLU A 391 17.18 -14.74 9.48
C GLU A 391 16.63 -14.54 8.05
N GLY A 392 17.19 -13.56 7.34
CA GLY A 392 16.69 -13.09 6.06
C GLY A 392 15.31 -12.46 6.17
N LEU A 393 14.51 -12.65 5.12
CA LEU A 393 13.15 -12.11 5.06
C LEU A 393 12.21 -12.95 5.94
N VAL A 394 11.56 -12.31 6.91
CA VAL A 394 10.61 -12.94 7.84
C VAL A 394 9.20 -12.42 7.60
N LEU A 395 8.22 -13.32 7.48
CA LEU A 395 6.79 -13.00 7.39
C LEU A 395 6.02 -13.62 8.55
N MET A 396 5.02 -12.90 9.05
CA MET A 396 4.08 -13.37 10.07
C MET A 396 2.68 -13.52 9.46
N CYS A 397 2.29 -14.76 9.16
CA CYS A 397 1.02 -15.08 8.51
C CYS A 397 -0.02 -15.58 9.52
N LYS A 398 -0.90 -14.69 9.99
CA LYS A 398 -1.98 -15.03 10.93
C LYS A 398 -3.03 -15.93 10.29
N LYS A 399 -3.51 -16.96 11.01
CA LYS A 399 -4.62 -17.83 10.62
C LYS A 399 -5.94 -17.05 10.69
N THR A 400 -6.40 -16.55 9.55
CA THR A 400 -7.67 -15.78 9.45
C THR A 400 -8.63 -16.31 8.38
N GLY A 401 -8.11 -16.94 7.32
CA GLY A 401 -8.91 -17.49 6.23
C GLY A 401 -8.49 -18.92 5.83
N LYS A 402 -9.16 -19.47 4.82
CA LYS A 402 -8.95 -20.85 4.34
C LYS A 402 -7.50 -21.09 3.89
N TRP A 403 -6.91 -20.15 3.14
CA TRP A 403 -5.53 -20.28 2.65
C TRP A 403 -4.50 -20.23 3.79
N THR A 404 -4.59 -19.20 4.64
CA THR A 404 -3.70 -19.04 5.81
C THR A 404 -3.87 -20.17 6.82
N GLY A 405 -5.08 -20.73 6.94
CA GLY A 405 -5.37 -21.89 7.79
C GLY A 405 -4.64 -23.14 7.29
N LYS A 406 -4.75 -23.48 6.01
CA LYS A 406 -4.00 -24.59 5.42
C LYS A 406 -2.49 -24.42 5.54
N LEU A 407 -1.98 -23.19 5.42
CA LEU A 407 -0.57 -22.89 5.63
C LEU A 407 -0.14 -23.17 7.07
N TYR A 408 -0.97 -22.76 8.03
CA TYR A 408 -0.75 -23.04 9.44
C TYR A 408 -0.82 -24.54 9.75
N ASP A 409 -1.79 -25.25 9.20
CA ASP A 409 -1.93 -26.69 9.41
C ASP A 409 -0.75 -27.46 8.77
N MET A 410 -0.21 -26.97 7.65
CA MET A 410 1.05 -27.49 7.07
C MET A 410 2.25 -27.24 7.97
N ALA A 411 2.34 -26.07 8.60
CA ALA A 411 3.40 -25.74 9.55
C ALA A 411 3.31 -26.60 10.82
N LEU A 412 2.09 -26.82 11.34
CA LEU A 412 1.86 -27.75 12.45
C LEU A 412 2.33 -29.17 12.10
N ALA A 413 1.87 -29.72 10.98
CA ALA A 413 2.23 -31.08 10.56
C ALA A 413 3.74 -31.29 10.37
N SER A 414 4.48 -30.23 10.01
CA SER A 414 5.94 -30.28 9.87
C SER A 414 6.70 -30.05 11.17
N GLY A 415 6.03 -29.52 12.20
CA GLY A 415 6.61 -29.37 13.54
C GLY A 415 6.61 -30.65 14.38
N TYR A 416 5.78 -31.64 14.04
CA TYR A 416 5.68 -32.94 14.72
C TYR A 416 6.62 -34.03 14.17
N GLY A 417 7.49 -33.71 13.19
CA GLY A 417 8.46 -34.66 12.64
C GLY A 417 9.69 -34.82 13.55
N GLU A 418 10.16 -36.06 13.71
CA GLU A 418 11.32 -36.47 14.54
C GLU A 418 12.56 -35.60 14.34
N GLY A 419 12.83 -34.71 15.28
CA GLY A 419 14.02 -33.85 15.29
C GLY A 419 13.82 -32.63 16.18
N GLY A 420 14.24 -32.75 17.44
CA GLY A 420 14.15 -31.69 18.44
C GLY A 420 14.66 -30.31 17.96
N SER A 421 14.10 -29.27 18.58
CA SER A 421 14.48 -27.84 18.55
C SER A 421 14.61 -27.12 17.20
N ASN A 422 14.49 -27.81 16.05
CA ASN A 422 14.50 -27.24 14.70
C ASN A 422 13.21 -27.45 13.89
N ALA A 423 12.12 -27.79 14.58
CA ALA A 423 10.78 -28.09 14.07
C ALA A 423 10.22 -27.02 13.11
N GLY A 424 10.47 -27.17 11.81
CA GLY A 424 9.94 -26.31 10.76
C GLY A 424 9.99 -26.99 9.40
N GLY A 425 8.90 -26.90 8.63
CA GLY A 425 8.82 -27.47 7.30
C GLY A 425 9.54 -26.62 6.26
N ASN A 426 10.28 -27.26 5.35
CA ASN A 426 10.80 -26.58 4.16
C ASN A 426 9.80 -26.71 3.00
N VAL A 427 9.41 -25.59 2.42
CA VAL A 427 8.45 -25.55 1.30
C VAL A 427 8.97 -24.61 0.22
N ARG A 428 8.73 -24.92 -1.06
CA ARG A 428 9.02 -23.96 -2.13
C ARG A 428 7.96 -22.88 -2.17
N ALA A 429 8.38 -21.62 -2.27
CA ALA A 429 7.48 -20.49 -2.43
C ALA A 429 7.98 -19.55 -3.52
N MET A 430 7.04 -18.82 -4.10
CA MET A 430 7.27 -17.69 -4.99
C MET A 430 6.96 -16.41 -4.22
N ILE A 431 7.94 -15.52 -4.17
CA ILE A 431 7.89 -14.24 -3.46
C ILE A 431 7.99 -13.12 -4.50
N GLU A 432 7.01 -12.23 -4.50
CA GLU A 432 6.91 -11.11 -5.43
C GLU A 432 7.00 -9.79 -4.64
N GLY A 433 8.01 -8.96 -4.91
CA GLY A 433 8.15 -7.65 -4.25
C GLY A 433 9.58 -7.12 -4.26
N PRO A 434 9.90 -6.14 -3.39
CA PRO A 434 9.02 -5.52 -2.39
C PRO A 434 8.04 -4.50 -2.99
N TYR A 435 7.00 -4.19 -2.23
CA TYR A 435 5.95 -3.20 -2.51
C TYR A 435 5.66 -2.33 -1.30
N GLY A 436 4.98 -1.19 -1.53
CA GLY A 436 4.49 -0.31 -0.47
C GLY A 436 5.59 0.29 0.42
N GLY A 437 5.28 0.43 1.70
CA GLY A 437 6.16 0.96 2.73
C GLY A 437 6.07 2.48 2.90
N PRO A 438 7.05 3.10 3.60
CA PRO A 438 7.01 4.52 4.00
C PRO A 438 7.12 5.54 2.86
N GLY A 439 7.14 5.10 1.61
CA GLY A 439 7.32 5.97 0.45
C GLY A 439 8.67 6.69 0.47
N HIS A 440 8.64 8.02 0.39
CA HIS A 440 9.82 8.89 0.51
C HIS A 440 10.21 9.21 1.95
N SER A 441 9.49 8.70 2.95
CA SER A 441 9.83 8.95 4.35
C SER A 441 11.07 8.12 4.74
N VAL A 442 11.99 8.77 5.46
CA VAL A 442 13.24 8.19 5.97
C VAL A 442 13.14 8.22 7.51
N TYR A 443 12.91 7.07 8.15
CA TYR A 443 12.57 6.99 9.57
C TYR A 443 13.66 7.57 10.47
N GLU A 444 14.91 7.28 10.13
CA GLU A 444 16.11 7.69 10.84
C GLU A 444 16.40 9.20 10.73
N SER A 445 15.70 9.93 9.85
CA SER A 445 15.80 11.38 9.73
C SER A 445 14.99 12.15 10.78
N TYR A 446 14.03 11.50 11.44
CA TYR A 446 13.16 12.13 12.42
C TYR A 446 13.84 12.24 13.80
N SER A 447 13.34 13.12 14.66
CA SER A 447 13.81 13.22 16.05
C SER A 447 13.11 12.24 16.99
N ALA A 448 11.89 11.84 16.65
CA ALA A 448 11.18 10.79 17.38
C ALA A 448 10.30 9.96 16.44
N ALA A 449 10.08 8.70 16.80
CA ALA A 449 9.23 7.78 16.05
C ALA A 449 8.26 7.04 16.99
N VAL A 450 6.98 7.03 16.63
CA VAL A 450 5.91 6.33 17.33
C VAL A 450 5.28 5.33 16.38
N PHE A 451 5.16 4.07 16.79
CA PHE A 451 4.53 3.01 16.01
C PHE A 451 3.32 2.46 16.76
N VAL A 452 2.12 2.69 16.25
CA VAL A 452 0.85 2.22 16.81
C VAL A 452 0.37 1.02 16.01
N CYS A 453 0.55 -0.18 16.56
CA CYS A 453 0.27 -1.44 15.89
C CYS A 453 -0.93 -2.16 16.53
N GLY A 454 -1.82 -2.73 15.71
CA GLY A 454 -2.94 -3.55 16.15
C GLY A 454 -2.89 -4.97 15.56
N GLY A 455 -2.97 -5.99 16.41
CA GLY A 455 -2.98 -7.39 15.98
C GLY A 455 -1.74 -7.75 15.16
N SER A 456 -1.95 -8.29 13.94
CA SER A 456 -0.87 -8.66 13.01
C SER A 456 -0.13 -7.47 12.40
N GLY A 457 -0.63 -6.24 12.60
CA GLY A 457 0.05 -5.01 12.20
C GLY A 457 1.39 -4.78 12.92
N ILE A 458 1.70 -5.59 13.95
CA ILE A 458 3.01 -5.60 14.62
C ILE A 458 4.17 -5.87 13.67
N SER A 459 3.95 -6.60 12.57
CA SER A 459 4.98 -6.86 11.55
C SER A 459 5.59 -5.56 11.00
N PHE A 460 4.76 -4.53 10.78
CA PHE A 460 5.22 -3.20 10.37
C PHE A 460 6.10 -2.56 11.45
N GLY A 461 5.62 -2.51 12.70
CA GLY A 461 6.35 -1.95 13.82
C GLY A 461 7.66 -2.66 14.12
N LEU A 462 7.68 -3.99 14.07
CA LEU A 462 8.90 -4.80 14.28
C LEU A 462 9.99 -4.46 13.27
N SER A 463 9.65 -4.41 11.98
CA SER A 463 10.64 -4.09 10.94
C SER A 463 11.20 -2.68 11.11
N ALA A 464 10.36 -1.70 11.46
CA ALA A 464 10.76 -0.32 11.59
C ALA A 464 11.57 -0.04 12.87
N VAL A 465 11.20 -0.64 14.00
CA VAL A 465 11.95 -0.51 15.26
C VAL A 465 13.31 -1.20 15.13
N GLN A 466 13.38 -2.42 14.60
CA GLN A 466 14.66 -3.10 14.37
C GLN A 466 15.59 -2.29 13.45
N ASP A 467 15.06 -1.70 12.37
CA ASP A 467 15.82 -0.84 11.46
C ASP A 467 16.35 0.43 12.16
N LEU A 468 15.50 1.09 12.97
CA LEU A 468 15.90 2.28 13.73
C LEU A 468 16.96 1.98 14.79
N VAL A 469 16.85 0.87 15.50
CA VAL A 469 17.83 0.44 16.52
C VAL A 469 19.16 0.12 15.89
N ARG A 470 19.15 -0.64 14.78
CA ARG A 470 20.37 -0.94 14.03
C ARG A 470 21.06 0.35 13.58
N LYS A 471 20.33 1.26 12.94
CA LYS A 471 20.88 2.54 12.48
C LYS A 471 21.34 3.44 13.62
N ASP A 472 20.72 3.35 14.80
CA ASP A 472 21.16 4.04 16.01
C ASP A 472 22.52 3.51 16.51
N LEU A 473 22.70 2.19 16.52
CA LEU A 473 23.97 1.55 16.87
C LEU A 473 25.09 1.86 15.88
N GLU A 474 24.76 2.03 14.60
CA GLU A 474 25.68 2.46 13.53
C GLU A 474 25.95 3.98 13.55
N GLY A 475 25.32 4.75 14.45
CA GLY A 475 25.46 6.21 14.51
C GLY A 475 24.77 6.97 13.36
N ARG A 476 23.86 6.33 12.61
CA ARG A 476 23.18 6.87 11.42
C ARG A 476 21.74 7.34 11.67
N SER A 477 21.31 7.40 12.94
CA SER A 477 19.93 7.76 13.30
C SER A 477 19.85 9.03 14.15
N ARG A 478 18.99 9.98 13.76
CA ARG A 478 18.66 11.18 14.53
C ARG A 478 17.62 10.91 15.62
N VAL A 479 16.99 9.73 15.59
CA VAL A 479 15.84 9.42 16.46
C VAL A 479 16.30 9.30 17.91
N LYS A 480 15.80 10.18 18.77
CA LYS A 480 16.09 10.22 20.22
C LYS A 480 15.07 9.42 21.02
N VAL A 481 13.87 9.24 20.47
CA VAL A 481 12.74 8.58 21.14
C VAL A 481 12.07 7.61 20.18
N ILE A 482 12.02 6.35 20.57
CA ILE A 482 11.28 5.29 19.88
C ILE A 482 10.18 4.79 20.81
N GLU A 483 8.93 4.86 20.38
CA GLU A 483 7.78 4.35 21.14
C GLU A 483 7.02 3.33 20.28
N LEU A 484 6.95 2.08 20.74
CA LEU A 484 6.16 1.03 20.11
C LEU A 484 4.93 0.73 20.96
N ILE A 485 3.75 1.01 20.43
CA ILE A 485 2.47 0.64 21.02
C ILE A 485 1.92 -0.58 20.28
N TRP A 486 1.66 -1.68 20.99
CA TRP A 486 1.05 -2.86 20.38
C TRP A 486 -0.24 -3.24 21.10
N THR A 487 -1.36 -3.23 20.37
CA THR A 487 -2.66 -3.64 20.89
C THR A 487 -3.01 -5.04 20.40
N VAL A 488 -3.24 -5.96 21.33
CA VAL A 488 -3.62 -7.36 21.09
C VAL A 488 -4.96 -7.69 21.76
N GLN A 489 -5.53 -8.84 21.37
CA GLN A 489 -6.69 -9.37 22.06
C GLN A 489 -6.27 -10.08 23.33
N ASP A 490 -5.32 -11.01 23.23
CA ASP A 490 -4.86 -11.88 24.31
C ASP A 490 -3.42 -11.51 24.74
N PRO A 491 -3.14 -11.35 26.05
CA PRO A 491 -1.78 -11.12 26.54
C PRO A 491 -0.79 -12.26 26.21
N ALA A 492 -1.24 -13.50 25.99
CA ALA A 492 -0.37 -14.61 25.58
C ALA A 492 0.36 -14.34 24.25
N SER A 493 -0.19 -13.48 23.41
CA SER A 493 0.47 -13.02 22.17
C SER A 493 1.84 -12.37 22.44
N LEU A 494 2.03 -11.80 23.63
CA LEU A 494 3.30 -11.16 24.01
C LEU A 494 4.42 -12.17 24.23
N VAL A 495 4.13 -13.35 24.77
CA VAL A 495 5.13 -14.32 25.26
C VAL A 495 6.20 -14.61 24.21
N ILE A 496 5.80 -14.84 22.97
CA ILE A 496 6.69 -15.15 21.84
C ILE A 496 7.63 -13.98 21.49
N LEU A 497 7.19 -12.74 21.69
CA LEU A 497 7.95 -11.54 21.32
C LEU A 497 8.78 -10.97 22.48
N ILE A 498 8.65 -11.50 23.70
CA ILE A 498 9.44 -11.05 24.86
C ILE A 498 10.95 -11.09 24.56
N PRO A 499 11.54 -12.18 24.01
CA PRO A 499 12.98 -12.22 23.75
C PRO A 499 13.44 -11.12 22.79
N LEU A 500 12.69 -10.89 21.71
CA LEU A 500 12.99 -9.84 20.74
C LEU A 500 12.84 -8.44 21.37
N PHE A 501 11.76 -8.18 22.11
CA PHE A 501 11.57 -6.89 22.78
C PHE A 501 12.63 -6.60 23.83
N THR A 502 13.02 -7.62 24.60
CA THR A 502 14.13 -7.55 25.55
C THR A 502 15.43 -7.17 24.84
N SER A 503 15.77 -7.85 23.74
CA SER A 503 16.99 -7.54 22.99
C SER A 503 17.00 -6.10 22.46
N LEU A 504 15.87 -5.61 21.94
CA LEU A 504 15.77 -4.24 21.42
C LEU A 504 15.95 -3.20 22.52
N ILE A 505 15.31 -3.41 23.68
CA ILE A 505 15.42 -2.49 24.82
C ILE A 505 16.84 -2.47 25.39
N GLN A 506 17.51 -3.62 25.43
CA GLN A 506 18.91 -3.71 25.87
C GLN A 506 19.88 -3.03 24.89
N GLN A 507 19.60 -3.09 23.59
CA GLN A 507 20.42 -2.47 22.55
C GLN A 507 20.27 -0.93 22.48
N SER A 508 19.09 -0.38 22.78
CA SER A 508 18.91 1.08 22.77
C SER A 508 18.00 1.56 23.90
N ALA A 509 18.57 2.38 24.78
CA ALA A 509 17.86 3.07 25.85
C ALA A 509 16.80 4.08 25.35
N SER A 510 16.76 4.35 24.04
CA SER A 510 15.80 5.27 23.42
C SER A 510 14.41 4.64 23.21
N ILE A 511 14.26 3.32 23.41
CA ILE A 511 13.04 2.56 23.11
C ILE A 511 12.16 2.39 24.34
N ARG A 512 10.85 2.56 24.14
CA ARG A 512 9.82 2.08 25.06
C ARG A 512 8.76 1.28 24.31
N ILE A 513 8.39 0.14 24.88
CA ILE A 513 7.42 -0.79 24.31
C ILE A 513 6.22 -0.90 25.26
N SER A 514 5.05 -0.53 24.76
CA SER A 514 3.81 -0.49 25.52
C SER A 514 2.77 -1.42 24.88
N VAL A 515 2.50 -2.55 25.54
CA VAL A 515 1.58 -3.59 25.08
C VAL A 515 0.24 -3.44 25.79
N PHE A 516 -0.84 -3.39 25.00
CA PHE A 516 -2.21 -3.25 25.47
C PHE A 516 -3.02 -4.48 25.08
N TYR A 517 -3.82 -5.02 25.99
CA TYR A 517 -4.70 -6.15 25.71
C TYR A 517 -6.17 -5.80 25.96
N THR A 518 -7.04 -6.25 25.05
CA THR A 518 -8.47 -5.87 25.04
C THR A 518 -9.42 -6.95 25.54
N ARG A 519 -8.94 -8.20 25.68
CA ARG A 519 -9.69 -9.32 26.26
C ARG A 519 -8.84 -9.96 27.35
N ALA A 520 -9.41 -10.16 28.53
CA ALA A 520 -8.81 -10.96 29.58
C ALA A 520 -9.48 -12.34 29.56
N THR A 521 -8.80 -13.35 29.02
CA THR A 521 -9.29 -14.74 29.10
C THR A 521 -9.00 -15.25 30.51
N PRO A 522 -10.01 -15.70 31.28
CA PRO A 522 -9.76 -16.33 32.58
C PRO A 522 -8.89 -17.58 32.40
N GLY A 523 -7.76 -17.66 33.11
CA GLY A 523 -6.90 -18.86 33.14
C GLY A 523 -5.67 -18.86 32.22
N VAL A 524 -5.45 -17.83 31.40
CA VAL A 524 -4.25 -17.71 30.55
C VAL A 524 -3.15 -16.92 31.26
N VAL A 525 -1.94 -17.49 31.25
CA VAL A 525 -0.65 -16.99 31.78
C VAL A 525 -0.70 -15.60 32.43
N ARG A 526 -0.63 -15.56 33.76
CA ARG A 526 -0.34 -14.32 34.49
C ARG A 526 1.11 -13.95 34.22
N ILE A 527 1.35 -13.14 33.19
CA ILE A 527 2.64 -12.44 33.04
C ILE A 527 2.71 -11.45 34.20
N THR A 528 3.36 -11.85 35.31
CA THR A 528 3.56 -10.97 36.45
C THR A 528 4.46 -9.82 35.99
N LYS A 529 4.11 -8.58 36.38
CA LYS A 529 4.85 -7.38 35.99
C LYS A 529 6.33 -7.45 36.36
N ASP A 530 6.67 -8.25 37.36
CA ASP A 530 8.02 -8.44 37.89
C ASP A 530 8.98 -9.10 36.90
N TYR A 531 8.47 -9.76 35.85
CA TYR A 531 9.28 -10.39 34.79
C TYR A 531 9.55 -9.46 33.60
N LEU A 532 8.97 -8.27 33.57
CA LEU A 532 9.14 -7.34 32.45
C LEU A 532 10.30 -6.38 32.73
N LEU A 533 11.22 -6.27 31.78
CA LEU A 533 12.32 -5.31 31.87
C LEU A 533 11.81 -3.87 31.91
N PRO A 534 12.53 -2.95 32.60
CA PRO A 534 12.27 -1.52 32.50
C PRO A 534 12.23 -1.09 31.03
N GLY A 535 11.09 -0.54 30.59
CA GLY A 535 10.86 -0.16 29.19
C GLY A 535 9.83 -1.02 28.46
N LEU A 536 9.51 -2.23 28.95
CA LEU A 536 8.41 -3.05 28.45
C LEU A 536 7.23 -3.01 29.44
N SER A 537 6.04 -2.64 28.99
CA SER A 537 4.85 -2.58 29.83
C SER A 537 3.68 -3.35 29.23
N LEU A 538 2.89 -3.98 30.10
CA LEU A 538 1.65 -4.69 29.74
C LEU A 538 0.48 -4.08 30.51
N THR A 539 -0.50 -3.53 29.81
CA THR A 539 -1.62 -2.79 30.39
C THR A 539 -2.96 -3.25 29.81
N PRO A 540 -4.02 -3.47 30.63
CA PRO A 540 -5.36 -3.73 30.13
C PRO A 540 -5.98 -2.50 29.46
N GLY A 541 -6.83 -2.74 28.45
CA GLY A 541 -7.67 -1.72 27.82
C GLY A 541 -7.10 -1.16 26.51
N ARG A 542 -7.65 -0.03 26.07
CA ARG A 542 -7.20 0.65 24.84
C ARG A 542 -6.11 1.69 25.15
N PRO A 543 -5.10 1.85 24.28
CA PRO A 543 -4.07 2.85 24.48
C PRO A 543 -4.65 4.26 24.41
N ARG A 544 -4.23 5.15 25.31
CA ARG A 544 -4.51 6.59 25.22
C ARG A 544 -3.52 7.25 24.27
N VAL A 545 -3.70 7.02 22.97
CA VAL A 545 -2.75 7.42 21.90
C VAL A 545 -2.34 8.90 22.00
N GLY A 546 -3.27 9.81 22.30
CA GLY A 546 -2.98 11.24 22.45
C GLY A 546 -1.97 11.54 23.54
N LYS A 547 -2.13 10.93 24.73
CA LYS A 547 -1.18 11.11 25.83
C LYS A 547 0.20 10.57 25.48
N VAL A 548 0.26 9.49 24.70
CA VAL A 548 1.54 8.91 24.28
C VAL A 548 2.25 9.82 23.28
N ILE A 549 1.53 10.33 22.28
CA ILE A 549 2.09 11.29 21.31
C ILE A 549 2.56 12.56 22.03
N ASP A 550 1.78 13.09 22.97
CA ASP A 550 2.19 14.25 23.76
C ASP A 550 3.43 13.97 24.60
N SER A 551 3.50 12.79 25.23
CA SER A 551 4.68 12.38 25.99
C SER A 551 5.93 12.27 25.11
N VAL A 552 5.79 11.72 23.90
CA VAL A 552 6.89 11.58 22.94
C VAL A 552 7.36 12.95 22.44
N ILE A 553 6.43 13.87 22.13
CA ILE A 553 6.76 15.25 21.75
C ILE A 553 7.54 15.93 22.89
N SER A 554 7.05 15.83 24.13
CA SER A 554 7.74 16.43 25.28
C SER A 554 9.13 15.83 25.49
N ARG A 555 9.27 14.50 25.40
CA ARG A 555 10.58 13.81 25.52
C ARG A 555 11.55 14.19 24.40
N ALA A 556 11.06 14.32 23.17
CA ALA A 556 11.88 14.71 22.02
C ALA A 556 12.49 16.12 22.20
N VAL A 557 11.76 17.01 22.89
CA VAL A 557 12.23 18.37 23.23
C VAL A 557 13.12 18.36 24.47
N SER A 558 12.80 17.54 25.48
CA SER A 558 13.43 17.61 26.80
C SER A 558 14.68 16.76 26.97
N LEU A 559 14.85 15.69 26.20
CA LEU A 559 16.03 14.84 26.29
C LEU A 559 17.25 15.65 25.84
N GLY A 560 18.04 16.10 26.81
CA GLY A 560 19.26 16.87 26.63
C GLY A 560 20.44 16.15 27.27
N SER A 561 21.19 15.40 26.46
CA SER A 561 22.64 15.17 26.50
C SER A 561 22.99 14.01 25.56
N GLY A 562 23.61 14.34 24.43
CA GLY A 562 24.14 13.38 23.47
C GLY A 562 24.49 14.03 22.13
N ALA A 563 25.21 13.31 21.27
CA ALA A 563 25.60 13.78 19.93
C ALA A 563 24.39 14.14 19.02
N LYS A 564 23.18 13.70 19.37
CA LYS A 564 21.93 14.02 18.65
C LYS A 564 21.35 15.39 19.05
N ASP A 565 21.82 16.01 20.12
CA ASP A 565 21.25 17.27 20.64
C ASP A 565 21.86 18.52 20.01
N SER A 566 23.03 18.38 19.38
CA SER A 566 23.59 19.43 18.51
C SER A 566 22.79 19.62 17.23
N GLU A 567 21.97 18.63 16.85
CA GLU A 567 21.14 18.68 15.66
C GLU A 567 19.77 19.33 15.94
N PRO A 568 19.24 20.14 15.00
CA PRO A 568 17.90 20.68 15.12
C PRO A 568 16.86 19.57 15.10
N LEU A 569 15.75 19.80 15.81
CA LEU A 569 14.62 18.88 15.82
C LEU A 569 13.98 18.77 14.43
N SER A 570 13.77 17.54 14.00
CA SER A 570 13.47 17.12 12.62
C SER A 570 12.17 16.32 12.51
N GLY A 571 11.17 16.69 13.30
CA GLY A 571 9.83 16.12 13.28
C GLY A 571 9.65 14.86 14.11
N VAL A 572 8.38 14.51 14.31
CA VAL A 572 7.95 13.24 14.91
C VAL A 572 7.23 12.41 13.84
N PHE A 573 7.70 11.18 13.63
CA PHE A 573 7.03 10.20 12.78
C PHE A 573 6.02 9.40 13.60
N VAL A 574 4.80 9.22 13.07
CA VAL A 574 3.74 8.41 13.67
C VAL A 574 3.27 7.38 12.64
N GLY A 575 3.70 6.13 12.81
CA GLY A 575 3.24 4.99 12.03
C GLY A 575 2.01 4.35 12.67
N ALA A 576 0.96 4.06 11.89
CA ALA A 576 -0.22 3.32 12.36
C ALA A 576 -0.45 2.09 11.48
N CYS A 577 -0.46 0.88 12.05
CA CYS A 577 -0.75 -0.34 11.29
C CYS A 577 -1.76 -1.23 12.02
N GLY A 578 -2.90 -1.49 11.39
CA GLY A 578 -3.97 -2.27 12.03
C GLY A 578 -5.34 -2.04 11.38
N PRO A 579 -6.43 -2.28 12.12
CA PRO A 579 -7.79 -2.01 11.65
C PRO A 579 -7.98 -0.54 11.25
N VAL A 580 -8.88 -0.28 10.28
CA VAL A 580 -9.21 1.08 9.81
C VAL A 580 -9.52 2.03 10.98
N GLY A 581 -10.30 1.56 11.95
CA GLY A 581 -10.66 2.38 13.13
C GLY A 581 -9.47 2.80 13.99
N LEU A 582 -8.42 1.96 14.09
CA LEU A 582 -7.19 2.31 14.81
C LEU A 582 -6.43 3.41 14.05
N ALA A 583 -6.27 3.25 12.74
CA ALA A 583 -5.59 4.26 11.92
C ALA A 583 -6.35 5.60 11.91
N ASP A 584 -7.67 5.57 11.81
CA ASP A 584 -8.53 6.76 11.88
C ASP A 584 -8.43 7.48 13.23
N GLU A 585 -8.34 6.73 14.34
CA GLU A 585 -8.11 7.29 15.67
C GLU A 585 -6.74 7.98 15.76
N VAL A 586 -5.67 7.34 15.27
CA VAL A 586 -4.32 7.93 15.26
C VAL A 586 -4.29 9.22 14.43
N VAL A 587 -4.89 9.22 13.24
CA VAL A 587 -4.96 10.41 12.37
C VAL A 587 -5.74 11.54 13.05
N LYS A 588 -6.87 11.22 13.68
CA LYS A 588 -7.66 12.20 14.44
C LYS A 588 -6.86 12.83 15.57
N VAL A 589 -6.18 12.00 16.38
CA VAL A 589 -5.38 12.45 17.52
C VAL A 589 -4.21 13.33 17.07
N VAL A 590 -3.49 12.93 16.01
CA VAL A 590 -2.38 13.75 15.48
C VAL A 590 -2.90 15.08 14.95
N GLY A 591 -4.10 15.11 14.35
CA GLY A 591 -4.76 16.34 13.90
C GLY A 591 -5.16 17.30 15.04
N GLN A 592 -5.24 16.81 16.29
CA GLN A 592 -5.56 17.59 17.49
C GLN A 592 -4.31 18.14 18.20
N VAL A 593 -3.10 17.75 17.78
CA VAL A 593 -1.86 18.28 18.35
C VAL A 593 -1.77 19.78 18.10
N ASP A 594 -1.54 20.54 19.17
CA ASP A 594 -1.43 21.99 19.14
C ASP A 594 -0.34 22.49 18.16
N GLY A 595 -0.61 23.63 17.51
CA GLY A 595 0.28 24.21 16.50
C GLY A 595 1.66 24.59 17.05
N ARG A 596 1.74 25.08 18.30
CA ARG A 596 3.03 25.43 18.92
C ARG A 596 3.85 24.17 19.21
N ARG A 597 3.21 23.13 19.77
CA ARG A 597 3.87 21.83 20.03
C ARG A 597 4.38 21.20 18.73
N ARG A 598 3.58 21.23 17.67
CA ARG A 598 3.97 20.74 16.34
C ARG A 598 5.19 21.48 15.80
N LYS A 599 5.21 22.82 15.90
CA LYS A 599 6.35 23.64 15.45
C LYS A 599 7.61 23.38 16.28
N ALA A 600 7.46 23.17 17.60
CA ALA A 600 8.58 22.93 18.51
C ALA A 600 9.40 21.69 18.15
N VAL A 601 8.77 20.65 17.58
CA VAL A 601 9.45 19.42 17.15
C VAL A 601 9.77 19.38 15.66
N GLY A 602 9.45 20.41 14.88
CA GLY A 602 9.67 20.41 13.42
C GLY A 602 8.57 19.70 12.60
N GLY A 603 7.43 19.36 13.21
CA GLY A 603 6.29 18.72 12.55
C GLY A 603 5.91 17.36 13.15
N VAL A 604 4.69 16.90 12.85
CA VAL A 604 4.21 15.55 13.21
C VAL A 604 3.58 14.91 11.99
N GLU A 605 4.17 13.82 11.51
CA GLU A 605 3.81 13.16 10.26
C GLU A 605 3.19 11.81 10.52
N VAL A 606 2.12 11.47 9.78
CA VAL A 606 1.41 10.21 9.93
C VAL A 606 1.59 9.37 8.69
N HIS A 607 1.99 8.11 8.88
CA HIS A 607 1.98 7.07 7.86
C HIS A 607 1.08 5.94 8.32
N GLU A 608 0.09 5.58 7.52
CA GLU A 608 -0.85 4.51 7.86
C GLU A 608 -0.67 3.31 6.95
N GLU A 609 -0.74 2.11 7.51
CA GLU A 609 -0.73 0.82 6.81
C GLU A 609 -1.98 0.04 7.22
N VAL A 610 -3.04 0.18 6.42
CA VAL A 610 -4.34 -0.44 6.69
C VAL A 610 -4.60 -1.49 5.62
N PHE A 611 -4.50 -2.75 6.03
CA PHE A 611 -4.85 -3.89 5.19
C PHE A 611 -6.31 -4.25 5.47
N GLY A 612 -7.23 -3.55 4.80
CA GLY A 612 -8.64 -3.95 4.78
C GLY A 612 -8.85 -5.07 3.77
N TRP A 613 -9.25 -6.25 4.24
CA TRP A 613 -9.75 -7.35 3.41
C TRP A 613 -11.27 -7.30 3.30
#